data_AF-A0AAP9SR20-F1
#
_entry.id   AF-A0AAP9SR20-F1
#
_cell.length_a   1.000
_cell.length_b   1.000
_cell.length_c   1.000
_cell.angle_alpha   90.00
_cell.angle_beta   90.00
_cell.angle_gamma   90.00
#
_symmetry.space_group_name_H-M   'P 1'
#
loop_
_entity.id
_entity.type
_entity.pdbx_description
1 polymer ?
#
loop_
_entity_poly.entity_id
_entity_poly.type
_entity_poly.pdbx_seq_one_letter_code
_entity_poly.pdbx_strand_id
1 'polypeptide(L)' 'MTTKFVCQNCEKETEAELDHDEELNRQAFYCQHCGAKHVSVMESRAPGGPVEMQFRVVED' A
#
# COMPACT_ATOMS: atom_id res chain seq x y z
N MET A 1 3.64 1.31 -13.62
CA MET A 1 2.43 2.19 -13.55
C MET A 1 2.52 2.93 -12.23
N THR A 2 2.61 4.26 -12.24
CA THR A 2 2.56 5.05 -11.02
C THR A 2 1.13 5.17 -10.54
N THR A 3 0.92 5.06 -9.23
CA THR A 3 -0.39 5.27 -8.62
C THR A 3 -0.24 6.25 -7.46
N LYS A 4 -1.26 7.10 -7.29
CA LYS A 4 -1.30 8.10 -6.22
C LYS A 4 -1.95 7.52 -4.99
N PHE A 5 -1.31 7.72 -3.84
CA PHE A 5 -1.78 7.24 -2.55
C PHE A 5 -1.51 8.28 -1.48
N VAL A 6 -2.31 8.27 -0.43
CA VAL A 6 -1.97 8.99 0.81
C VAL A 6 -1.21 8.03 1.71
N CYS A 7 0.02 8.40 2.07
CA CYS A 7 0.84 7.63 3.00
C CYS A 7 0.15 7.60 4.37
N GLN A 8 -0.15 6.42 4.92
CA GLN A 8 -0.80 6.35 6.24
C GLN A 8 0.17 6.70 7.39
N ASN A 9 1.48 6.70 7.12
CA ASN A 9 2.50 7.05 8.12
C ASN A 9 2.73 8.57 8.24
N CYS A 10 2.78 9.30 7.12
CA CYS A 10 3.08 10.74 7.12
C CYS A 10 1.93 11.63 6.61
N GLU A 11 0.80 11.01 6.25
CA GLU A 11 -0.43 11.67 5.78
C GLU A 11 -0.25 12.56 4.52
N LYS A 12 0.88 12.41 3.83
CA LYS A 12 1.16 13.12 2.58
C LYS A 12 0.76 12.28 1.37
N GLU A 13 0.23 12.96 0.36
CA GLU A 13 0.05 12.37 -0.96
C GLU A 13 1.41 12.04 -1.55
N THR A 14 1.56 10.81 -2.04
CA THR A 14 2.76 10.31 -2.72
C THR A 14 2.32 9.61 -4.00
N GLU A 15 3.12 9.77 -5.04
CA GLU A 15 2.99 9.01 -6.28
C GLU A 15 4.17 8.03 -6.32
N ALA A 16 3.88 6.74 -6.41
CA ALA A 16 4.90 5.69 -6.44
C ALA A 16 4.52 4.62 -7.45
N GLU A 17 5.53 3.98 -8.04
CA GLU A 17 5.32 2.75 -8.78
C GLU A 17 5.13 1.58 -7.83
N LEU A 18 4.14 0.75 -8.16
CA LEU A 18 3.93 -0.51 -7.48
C LEU A 18 4.98 -1.51 -7.95
N ASP A 19 5.72 -2.05 -6.99
CA ASP A 19 6.68 -3.13 -7.18
C ASP A 19 6.13 -4.43 -6.58
N HIS A 20 6.64 -5.59 -6.98
CA HIS A 20 6.18 -6.87 -6.41
C HIS A 20 7.16 -7.31 -5.32
N ASP A 21 6.68 -7.30 -4.08
CA ASP A 21 7.44 -7.77 -2.94
C ASP A 21 7.43 -9.31 -2.91
N GLU A 22 8.58 -9.93 -3.24
CA GLU A 22 8.71 -11.39 -3.31
C GLU A 22 8.60 -12.06 -1.93
N GLU A 23 8.97 -11.37 -0.86
CA GLU A 23 8.93 -11.90 0.50
C GLU A 23 7.49 -12.05 1.00
N LEU A 24 6.63 -11.07 0.69
CA LEU A 24 5.22 -11.06 1.09
C LEU A 24 4.28 -11.54 -0.02
N ASN A 25 4.80 -11.76 -1.23
CA ASN A 25 4.06 -12.10 -2.45
C ASN A 25 2.89 -11.14 -2.71
N ARG A 26 3.15 -9.83 -2.60
CA ARG A 26 2.17 -8.73 -2.64
C ARG A 26 2.73 -7.55 -3.40
N GLN A 27 1.86 -6.69 -3.95
CA GLN A 27 2.32 -5.42 -4.49
C GLN A 27 2.74 -4.50 -3.34
N ALA A 28 3.85 -3.78 -3.47
CA ALA A 28 4.36 -2.86 -2.49
C ALA A 28 4.80 -1.55 -3.13
N PHE A 29 4.86 -0.49 -2.34
CA PHE A 29 5.49 0.76 -2.75
C PHE A 29 6.15 1.44 -1.55
N TYR A 30 7.06 2.36 -1.83
CA TYR A 30 7.72 3.18 -0.82
C TYR A 30 7.24 4.63 -0.93
N CYS A 31 6.87 5.21 0.21
CA CYS A 31 6.51 6.63 0.25
C CYS A 31 7.74 7.50 -0.05
N GLN A 32 7.65 8.37 -1.05
CA GLN A 32 8.76 9.27 -1.46
C GLN A 32 9.07 10.35 -0.41
N HIS A 33 8.18 10.57 0.56
CA HIS A 33 8.36 11.59 1.61
C HIS A 33 8.99 11.09 2.89
N CYS A 34 8.63 9.88 3.35
CA CYS A 34 9.09 9.33 4.63
C CYS A 34 9.83 7.99 4.51
N GLY A 35 9.86 7.39 3.31
CA GLY A 35 10.49 6.08 3.08
C GLY A 35 9.68 4.89 3.58
N ALA A 36 8.50 5.08 4.16
CA ALA A 36 7.67 3.99 4.68
C ALA A 36 7.22 3.03 3.57
N LYS A 37 7.41 1.73 3.80
CA LYS A 37 6.96 0.63 2.93
C LYS A 37 5.47 0.38 3.13
N HIS A 38 4.72 0.33 2.04
CA HIS A 38 3.31 -0.01 2.02
C HIS A 38 3.11 -1.26 1.18
N VAL A 39 2.24 -2.17 1.62
CA VAL A 39 1.93 -3.41 0.90
C VAL A 39 0.44 -3.51 0.63
N SER A 40 0.10 -4.09 -0.52
CA SER A 40 -1.26 -4.35 -0.94
C SER A 40 -1.83 -5.46 -0.08
N VAL A 41 -2.94 -5.17 0.58
CA VAL A 41 -3.76 -6.12 1.31
C VAL A 41 -5.10 -6.24 0.61
N MET A 42 -5.54 -7.48 0.41
CA MET A 42 -6.88 -7.78 -0.07
C MET A 42 -7.78 -7.91 1.15
N GLU A 43 -8.54 -6.86 1.45
CA GLU A 43 -9.47 -6.86 2.58
C GLU A 43 -10.86 -6.48 2.12
N SER A 44 -11.86 -7.22 2.60
CA SER A 44 -13.26 -6.85 2.46
C SER A 44 -13.55 -5.71 3.44
N ARG A 45 -14.10 -4.58 2.95
CA ARG A 45 -14.54 -3.46 3.81
C ARG A 45 -15.65 -3.86 4.81
N ALA A 46 -16.35 -4.96 4.55
CA ALA A 46 -17.38 -5.52 5.42
C ALA A 46 -17.38 -7.06 5.33
N PRO A 47 -17.81 -7.78 6.38
CA PRO A 47 -18.00 -9.23 6.30
C PRO A 47 -19.00 -9.56 5.17
N GLY A 48 -18.52 -10.26 4.13
CA GLY A 48 -19.30 -10.60 2.93
C GLY A 48 -19.30 -9.55 1.80
N GLY A 49 -18.59 -8.43 1.97
CA GLY A 49 -18.48 -7.37 0.95
C GLY A 49 -17.43 -7.65 -0.13
N PRO A 50 -17.44 -6.85 -1.22
CA PRO A 50 -16.42 -6.95 -2.26
C PRO A 50 -15.03 -6.74 -1.67
N VAL A 51 -14.09 -7.58 -2.09
CA VAL A 51 -12.68 -7.46 -1.73
C VAL A 51 -12.09 -6.30 -2.51
N GLU A 52 -11.58 -5.29 -1.80
CA GLU A 52 -10.90 -4.16 -2.42
C GLU A 52 -9.40 -4.24 -2.10
N MET A 53 -8.56 -3.85 -3.06
CA MET A 53 -7.13 -3.74 -2.84
C MET A 53 -6.86 -2.45 -2.05
N GLN A 54 -6.33 -2.61 -0.83
CA GLN A 54 -5.93 -1.50 0.03
C GLN A 54 -4.42 -1.56 0.25
N PHE A 55 -3.79 -0.45 0.61
CA PHE A 55 -2.37 -0.41 0.94
C PHE A 55 -2.20 -0.06 2.41
N ARG A 56 -1.47 -0.91 3.15
CA ARG A 56 -1.16 -0.69 4.57
C ARG A 56 0.34 -0.52 4.76
N VAL A 57 0.71 0.34 5.71
CA VAL A 57 2.09 0.50 6.15
C VAL A 57 2.57 -0.81 6.76
N VAL A 58 3.75 -1.27 6.36
CA VAL A 58 4.47 -2.34 7.05
C VAL A 58 5.20 -1.67 8.21
N GLU A 59 4.68 -1.82 9.42
CA GLU A 59 5.42 -1.54 10.64
C GLU A 59 6.37 -2.72 10.87
N ASP A 60 7.68 -2.45 10.92
CA ASP A 60 8.73 -3.42 11.30
C ASP A 60 8.72 -3.64 12.83
#